data_AF-A0A926AVX6-F1
#
_entry.id   AF-A0A926AVX6-F1
#
_cell.length_a   1.000
_cell.length_b   1.000
_cell.length_c   1.000
_cell.angle_alpha   90.00
_cell.angle_beta   90.00
_cell.angle_gamma   90.00
#
_symmetry.space_group_name_H-M   'P 1'
#
loop_
_entity.id
_entity.type
_entity.pdbx_description
1 polymer ?
#
loop_
_entity_poly.entity_id
_entity_poly.type
_entity_poly.pdbx_seq_one_letter_code
_entity_poly.pdbx_strand_id
1 'polypeptide(L)' 'PETPRWYMVNVKLIRQFSEPLTREQLAANQATAGMLVLKRGMRLSIQPVTEAEWRAVHQLAGIACE' A
#
# COMPACT_ATOMS: atom_id res chain seq x y z
N PRO A 1 -14.22 -29.03 -0.37
CA PRO A 1 -13.02 -29.44 0.39
C PRO A 1 -12.99 -28.72 1.76
N GLU A 2 -12.74 -29.45 2.84
CA GLU A 2 -12.77 -28.90 4.21
C GLU A 2 -11.53 -28.04 4.54
N THR A 3 -10.44 -28.19 3.78
CA THR A 3 -9.18 -27.45 3.95
C THR A 3 -8.75 -26.81 2.61
N PRO A 4 -9.29 -25.64 2.24
CA PRO A 4 -8.91 -24.98 1.01
C PRO A 4 -7.45 -24.47 1.07
N ARG A 5 -6.72 -24.66 -0.03
CA ARG A 5 -5.35 -24.14 -0.19
C ARG A 5 -5.29 -22.64 -0.46
N TRP A 6 -6.35 -22.10 -1.06
CA TRP A 6 -6.42 -20.72 -1.50
C TRP A 6 -7.60 -20.03 -0.84
N TYR A 7 -7.35 -18.81 -0.39
CA TYR A 7 -8.35 -17.93 0.18
C TYR A 7 -8.45 -16.68 -0.68
N MET A 8 -9.65 -16.15 -0.80
CA MET A 8 -9.93 -14.88 -1.48
C MET A 8 -10.74 -13.99 -0.56
N VAL A 9 -10.63 -12.67 -0.77
CA VAL A 9 -11.42 -11.68 -0.04
C VAL A 9 -12.14 -10.78 -1.03
N ASN A 10 -13.33 -10.33 -0.66
CA ASN A 10 -14.06 -9.32 -1.42
C ASN A 10 -13.60 -7.94 -0.96
N VAL A 11 -13.26 -7.09 -1.92
CA VAL A 11 -12.92 -5.68 -1.67
C VAL A 11 -13.92 -4.79 -2.41
N LYS A 12 -14.12 -3.58 -1.90
CA LYS A 12 -14.96 -2.56 -2.53
C LYS A 12 -14.16 -1.29 -2.72
N LEU A 13 -14.49 -0.53 -3.76
CA LEU A 13 -13.92 0.80 -3.96
C LEU A 13 -14.38 1.73 -2.82
N ILE A 14 -13.45 2.45 -2.22
CA ILE A 14 -13.73 3.49 -1.23
C ILE A 14 -13.44 4.87 -1.83
N ARG A 15 -12.24 5.04 -2.42
CA ARG A 15 -11.76 6.31 -2.96
C ARG A 15 -10.76 6.05 -4.08
N GLN A 16 -10.56 7.04 -4.95
CA GLN A 16 -9.52 7.07 -5.96
C GLN A 16 -8.56 8.24 -5.69
N PHE A 17 -7.28 8.05 -6.00
CA PHE A 17 -6.34 9.17 -6.06
C PHE A 17 -6.54 9.87 -7.41
N SER A 18 -6.37 11.20 -7.45
CA SER A 18 -6.49 11.95 -8.70
C SER A 18 -5.43 11.54 -9.72
N GLU A 19 -4.23 11.23 -9.23
CA GLU A 19 -3.09 10.74 -10.01
C GLU A 19 -2.50 9.50 -9.32
N PRO A 20 -1.94 8.53 -10.07
CA PRO A 20 -1.25 7.38 -9.48
C PRO A 20 -0.02 7.80 -8.67
N LEU A 21 0.11 7.27 -7.47
CA LEU A 21 1.32 7.42 -6.67
C LEU A 21 2.39 6.42 -7.13
N THR A 22 3.49 6.92 -7.69
CA THR A 22 4.53 6.08 -8.29
C THR A 22 5.50 5.52 -7.25
N ARG A 23 6.23 4.48 -7.64
CA ARG A 23 7.28 3.88 -6.81
C ARG A 23 8.38 4.89 -6.48
N GLU A 24 8.73 5.76 -7.43
CA GLU A 24 9.75 6.81 -7.27
C GLU A 24 9.30 7.85 -6.24
N GLN A 25 8.03 8.26 -6.28
CA GLN A 25 7.46 9.19 -5.30
C GLN A 25 7.49 8.59 -3.88
N LEU A 26 7.13 7.32 -3.73
CA LEU A 26 7.23 6.61 -2.46
C LEU A 26 8.67 6.49 -1.96
N ALA A 27 9.63 6.23 -2.86
CA ALA A 27 11.04 6.11 -2.50
C ALA A 27 11.68 7.46 -2.12
N ALA A 28 11.21 8.56 -2.71
CA ALA A 28 11.71 9.91 -2.43
C ALA A 28 11.26 10.46 -1.07
N ASN A 29 10.13 9.99 -0.52
CA ASN A 29 9.64 10.42 0.78
C ASN A 29 10.17 9.53 1.92
N GLN A 30 10.84 10.15 2.90
CA GLN A 30 11.45 9.44 4.02
C GLN A 30 10.46 8.59 4.84
N ALA A 31 9.20 9.03 4.97
CA ALA A 31 8.17 8.32 5.73
C ALA A 31 7.69 7.03 5.03
N THR A 32 7.84 6.92 3.71
CA THR A 32 7.44 5.74 2.91
C THR A 32 8.63 4.96 2.36
N ALA A 33 9.85 5.50 2.39
CA ALA A 33 11.05 4.85 1.86
C ALA A 33 11.34 3.48 2.50
N GLY A 34 10.87 3.25 3.73
CA GLY A 34 11.00 1.99 4.47
C GLY A 34 9.97 0.90 4.13
N MET A 35 8.95 1.22 3.34
CA MET A 35 7.83 0.30 3.05
C MET A 35 8.32 -1.01 2.45
N LEU A 36 7.66 -2.11 2.83
CA LEU A 36 7.98 -3.46 2.32
C LEU A 36 7.98 -3.53 0.80
N VAL A 37 7.06 -2.82 0.14
CA VAL A 37 6.93 -2.78 -1.32
C VAL A 37 8.17 -2.20 -2.01
N LEU A 38 8.95 -1.37 -1.30
CA LEU A 38 10.17 -0.77 -1.83
C LEU A 38 11.41 -1.64 -1.62
N LYS A 39 11.36 -2.62 -0.70
CA LYS A 39 12.51 -3.47 -0.38
C LYS A 39 12.96 -4.29 -1.58
N ARG A 40 14.27 -4.27 -1.84
CA ARG A 40 14.89 -5.05 -2.92
C ARG A 40 14.59 -6.54 -2.72
N GLY A 41 14.09 -7.19 -3.77
CA GLY A 41 13.77 -8.63 -3.73
C GLY A 41 12.42 -8.95 -3.09
N MET A 42 11.63 -7.95 -2.66
CA MET A 42 10.26 -8.20 -2.21
C MET A 42 9.42 -8.79 -3.36
N ARG A 43 8.72 -9.89 -3.06
CA ARG A 43 7.86 -10.64 -4.02
C ARG A 43 6.47 -10.95 -3.46
N LEU A 44 6.15 -10.44 -2.27
CA LEU A 44 4.84 -10.60 -1.66
C LEU A 44 3.83 -9.69 -2.37
N SER A 45 2.72 -10.24 -2.85
CA SER A 45 1.62 -9.44 -3.44
C SER A 45 0.68 -8.84 -2.39
N ILE A 46 0.63 -9.42 -1.19
CA ILE A 46 -0.14 -8.93 -0.05
C ILE A 46 0.87 -8.63 1.07
N GLN A 47 0.85 -7.39 1.55
CA GLN A 47 1.83 -6.90 2.52
C GLN A 47 1.11 -6.08 3.60
N PRO A 48 1.54 -6.20 4.86
CA PRO A 48 1.07 -5.29 5.90
C PRO A 48 1.60 -3.87 5.64
N VAL A 49 0.80 -2.87 6.04
CA VAL A 49 1.16 -1.45 6.03
C VAL A 49 0.94 -0.92 7.44
N THR A 50 1.93 -0.21 7.98
CA THR A 50 1.81 0.44 9.28
C THR A 50 0.94 1.69 9.19
N GLU A 51 0.36 2.11 10.32
CA GLU A 51 -0.44 3.35 10.39
C GLU A 51 0.33 4.58 9.89
N ALA A 52 1.63 4.67 10.19
CA ALA A 52 2.48 5.78 9.76
C ALA A 52 2.67 5.78 8.23
N GLU A 53 2.95 4.62 7.64
CA GLU A 53 3.07 4.47 6.19
C GLU A 53 1.73 4.76 5.50
N TRP A 54 0.61 4.30 6.06
CA TRP A 54 -0.74 4.54 5.55
C TRP A 54 -1.04 6.04 5.44
N ARG A 55 -0.81 6.79 6.53
CA ARG A 55 -1.00 8.24 6.57
C ARG A 55 -0.08 8.97 5.59
N ALA A 56 1.18 8.56 5.51
CA ALA A 56 2.15 9.17 4.60
C ALA A 56 1.74 8.98 3.12
N VAL A 57 1.24 7.80 2.75
CA VAL A 57 0.70 7.53 1.41
C VAL A 57 -0.50 8.43 1.11
N HIS A 58 -1.44 8.59 2.05
CA HIS A 58 -2.61 9.46 1.86
C HIS A 58 -2.21 10.93 1.70
N GLN A 59 -1.26 11.39 2.51
CA GLN A 59 -0.73 12.75 2.41
C GLN A 59 -0.02 12.99 1.07
N LEU A 60 0.80 12.05 0.60
CA LEU A 60 1.45 12.12 -0.72
C LEU A 60 0.44 12.13 -1.86
N ALA A 61 -0.63 11.36 -1.73
CA ALA A 61 -1.73 11.34 -2.69
C ALA A 61 -2.67 12.57 -2.59
N GLY A 62 -2.41 13.50 -1.66
CA GLY A 62 -3.17 14.73 -1.50
C GLY A 62 -4.59 14.51 -0.97
N ILE A 63 -4.83 13.43 -0.22
CA ILE A 63 -6.14 13.10 0.34
C ILE A 63 -6.13 13.09 1.87
N ALA A 64 -7.27 13.41 2.47
CA ALA A 64 -7.45 13.27 3.91
C ALA A 64 -7.34 11.79 4.31
N CYS A 65 -6.52 11.52 5.33
CA CYS A 65 -6.45 10.22 5.96
C CYS A 65 -7.57 10.13 7.00
N GLU A 66 -8.45 9.13 6.85
CA GLU A 66 -9.46 8.74 7.84
C GLU A 66 -8.92 7.62 8.73
#